data_AF-A0A7J8PIL5-F1
#
_entry.id   AF-A0A7J8PIL5-F1
#
_cell.length_a   1.000
_cell.length_b   1.000
_cell.length_c   1.000
_cell.angle_alpha   90.00
_cell.angle_beta   90.00
_cell.angle_gamma   90.00
#
_symmetry.space_group_name_H-M   'P 1'
#
loop_
_entity.id
_entity.type
_entity.pdbx_description
1 polymer ?
#
loop_
_entity_poly.entity_id
_entity_poly.type
_entity_poly.pdbx_seq_one_letter_code
_entity_poly.pdbx_strand_id
1 'polypeptide(L)'
;MWLQSWLKRELQALMQEEDVDIVVHHIHGVIESFWTRIEHTRVVLKKPAEAYWQDNFRIAITEAAKPFLLARTDRFVNELELFLASGLNIEAYDAVYIQRLGWNTSGSITTNPVHQIVPFLHIFDVGSDQDE
;
A
#
# COMPACT_ATOMS: atom_id res chain seq x y z
N MET A 1 12.68 -1.22 4.51
CA MET A 1 12.92 -2.65 4.18
C MET A 1 11.62 -3.38 3.86
N TRP A 2 10.58 -3.34 4.71
CA TRP A 2 9.32 -4.07 4.47
C TRP A 2 8.60 -3.72 3.15
N LEU A 3 8.47 -2.41 2.83
CA LEU A 3 7.83 -1.96 1.59
C LEU A 3 8.62 -2.37 0.34
N GLN A 4 9.94 -2.21 0.38
CA GLN A 4 10.82 -2.60 -0.72
C GLN A 4 10.75 -4.11 -0.99
N SER A 5 10.72 -4.93 0.06
CA SER A 5 10.55 -6.39 -0.07
C SER A 5 9.20 -6.76 -0.69
N TRP A 6 8.11 -6.09 -0.28
CA TRP A 6 6.80 -6.31 -0.87
C TRP A 6 6.76 -5.89 -2.35
N LEU A 7 7.26 -4.69 -2.66
CA LEU A 7 7.34 -4.18 -4.03
C LEU A 7 8.13 -5.12 -4.92
N LYS A 8 9.29 -5.60 -4.45
CA LYS A 8 10.11 -6.55 -5.21
C LYS A 8 9.33 -7.82 -5.53
N ARG A 9 8.69 -8.43 -4.54
CA ARG A 9 7.90 -9.65 -4.75
C ARG A 9 6.74 -9.45 -5.72
N GLU A 10 5.95 -8.39 -5.53
CA GLU A 10 4.78 -8.14 -6.37
C GLU A 10 5.19 -7.81 -7.81
N LEU A 11 6.25 -7.02 -8.00
CA LEU A 11 6.78 -6.71 -9.32
C LEU A 11 7.37 -7.94 -10.01
N GLN A 12 8.12 -8.80 -9.32
CA GLN A 12 8.62 -10.05 -9.88
C GLN A 12 7.45 -10.95 -10.35
N ALA A 13 6.38 -11.04 -9.57
CA ALA A 13 5.20 -11.83 -9.93
C ALA A 13 4.45 -11.24 -11.15
N LEU A 14 4.34 -9.91 -11.22
CA LEU A 14 3.59 -9.24 -12.28
C LEU A 14 4.39 -9.11 -13.57
N MET A 15 5.70 -8.88 -13.50
CA MET A 15 6.60 -8.74 -14.66
C MET A 15 7.12 -10.10 -15.15
N GLN A 16 7.15 -11.12 -14.28
CA GLN A 16 7.77 -12.42 -14.55
C GLN A 16 9.29 -12.32 -14.80
N GLU A 17 9.93 -11.33 -14.18
CA GLU A 17 11.36 -11.06 -14.27
C GLU A 17 11.98 -11.07 -12.87
N GLU A 18 13.23 -11.55 -12.75
CA GLU A 18 13.93 -11.60 -11.46
C GLU A 18 14.56 -10.24 -11.09
N ASP A 19 15.15 -9.57 -12.07
CA ASP A 19 15.79 -8.27 -11.91
C ASP A 19 14.77 -7.13 -12.11
N VAL A 20 14.14 -6.74 -11.00
CA VAL A 20 13.18 -5.63 -10.95
C VAL A 20 13.69 -4.46 -10.12
N ASP A 21 14.96 -4.46 -9.71
CA ASP A 21 15.47 -3.58 -8.65
C ASP A 21 15.40 -2.10 -9.05
N ILE A 22 15.59 -1.79 -10.34
CA ILE A 22 15.42 -0.43 -10.88
C ILE A 22 13.97 0.04 -10.76
N VAL A 23 13.01 -0.83 -11.11
CA VAL A 23 11.57 -0.53 -11.06
C VAL A 23 11.12 -0.37 -9.61
N VAL A 24 11.57 -1.27 -8.73
CA VAL A 24 11.36 -1.19 -7.28
C VAL A 24 11.85 0.16 -6.76
N HIS A 25 13.07 0.55 -7.09
CA HIS A 25 13.65 1.80 -6.61
C HIS A 25 12.88 3.02 -7.12
N HIS A 26 12.47 3.01 -8.39
CA HIS A 26 11.68 4.08 -8.99
C HIS A 26 10.33 4.25 -8.26
N ILE A 27 9.56 3.18 -8.12
CA ILE A 27 8.24 3.22 -7.48
C ILE A 27 8.39 3.60 -6.01
N HIS A 28 9.34 3.00 -5.28
CA HIS A 28 9.61 3.35 -3.89
C HIS A 28 9.94 4.84 -3.74
N GLY A 29 10.78 5.39 -4.61
CA GLY A 29 11.11 6.83 -4.62
C GLY A 29 9.91 7.73 -4.87
N VAL A 30 8.97 7.33 -5.73
CA VAL A 30 7.71 8.06 -5.95
C VAL A 30 6.85 8.07 -4.69
N ILE A 31 6.72 6.92 -4.00
CA ILE A 31 5.95 6.83 -2.75
C ILE A 31 6.58 7.73 -1.66
N GLU A 32 7.90 7.65 -1.46
CA GLU A 32 8.62 8.50 -0.48
C GLU A 32 8.49 10.00 -0.76
N SER A 33 8.64 10.37 -2.04
CA SER A 33 8.46 11.76 -2.47
C SER A 33 7.03 12.24 -2.23
N PHE A 34 6.05 11.35 -2.43
CA PHE A 34 4.64 11.66 -2.21
C PHE A 34 4.33 11.86 -0.71
N TRP A 35 4.84 11.01 0.17
CA TRP A 35 4.71 11.19 1.63
C TRP A 35 5.34 12.49 2.11
N THR A 36 6.56 12.78 1.66
CA THR A 36 7.26 14.03 2.00
C THR A 36 6.42 15.24 1.58
N ARG A 37 5.80 15.19 0.39
CA ARG A 37 4.93 16.25 -0.10
C ARG A 37 3.65 16.39 0.72
N ILE A 38 2.99 15.29 1.09
CA ILE A 38 1.80 15.33 1.96
C ILE A 38 2.15 15.99 3.28
N GLU A 39 3.23 15.56 3.92
CA GLU A 39 3.64 16.05 5.24
C GLU A 39 3.87 17.57 5.20
N HIS A 40 4.68 18.02 4.25
CA HIS A 40 4.95 19.44 4.06
C HIS A 40 3.68 20.26 3.75
N THR A 41 2.75 19.69 2.96
CA THR A 41 1.51 20.39 2.59
C THR A 41 0.50 20.43 3.74
N ARG A 42 0.43 19.39 4.58
CA ARG A 42 -0.44 19.35 5.78
C ARG A 42 -0.02 20.40 6.80
N VAL A 43 1.29 20.55 7.01
CA VAL A 43 1.86 21.59 7.88
C VAL A 43 1.47 23.00 7.41
N VAL A 44 1.44 23.24 6.09
CA VAL A 44 1.21 24.58 5.52
C VAL A 44 -0.28 24.91 5.31
N LEU A 45 -1.12 23.97 4.86
CA LEU A 45 -2.47 24.26 4.35
C LEU A 45 -3.63 23.85 5.28
N LYS A 46 -3.37 23.40 6.51
CA LYS A 46 -4.37 23.07 7.57
C LYS A 46 -5.48 22.05 7.27
N LYS A 47 -5.68 21.57 6.03
CA LYS A 47 -6.20 20.23 5.62
C LYS A 47 -6.70 20.26 4.17
N PRO A 48 -6.11 19.46 3.27
CA PRO A 48 -6.78 19.01 2.06
C PRO A 48 -7.68 17.80 2.37
N ALA A 49 -8.80 17.67 1.65
CA ALA A 49 -9.72 16.53 1.81
C ALA A 49 -8.99 15.20 1.54
N GLU A 50 -9.20 14.19 2.38
CA GLU A 50 -8.51 12.88 2.32
C GLU A 50 -8.63 12.21 0.94
N ALA A 51 -9.81 12.32 0.31
CA ALA A 51 -10.07 11.84 -1.04
C ALA A 51 -9.15 12.46 -2.10
N TYR A 52 -8.79 13.74 -1.95
CA TYR A 52 -7.88 14.40 -2.89
C TYR A 52 -6.49 13.75 -2.85
N TRP A 53 -5.95 13.47 -1.67
CA TRP A 53 -4.64 12.83 -1.56
C TRP A 53 -4.67 11.37 -2.04
N GLN A 54 -5.77 10.67 -1.79
CA GLN A 54 -5.94 9.31 -2.27
C GLN A 54 -5.92 9.25 -3.81
N ASP A 55 -6.68 10.12 -4.48
CA ASP A 55 -6.71 10.18 -5.95
C ASP A 55 -5.33 10.55 -6.51
N ASN A 56 -4.66 11.55 -5.92
CA ASN A 56 -3.33 11.96 -6.34
C ASN A 56 -2.28 10.85 -6.12
N PHE A 57 -2.43 10.06 -5.06
CA PHE A 57 -1.55 8.92 -4.80
C PHE A 57 -1.73 7.86 -5.90
N ARG A 58 -2.97 7.46 -6.16
CA ARG A 58 -3.30 6.49 -7.20
C ARG A 58 -2.79 6.92 -8.57
N ILE A 59 -2.94 8.19 -8.93
CA ILE A 59 -2.41 8.75 -10.18
C ILE A 59 -0.88 8.63 -10.21
N ALA A 60 -0.18 9.07 -9.15
CA ALA A 60 1.27 9.05 -9.11
C ALA A 60 1.84 7.63 -9.26
N ILE A 61 1.25 6.64 -8.57
CA ILE A 61 1.67 5.24 -8.68
C ILE A 61 1.30 4.66 -10.05
N THR A 62 0.13 4.98 -10.58
CA THR A 62 -0.28 4.54 -11.91
C THR A 62 0.72 5.01 -12.96
N GLU A 63 1.07 6.29 -12.97
CA GLU A 63 2.03 6.85 -13.93
C GLU A 63 3.43 6.23 -13.78
N ALA A 64 3.87 5.96 -12.55
CA ALA A 64 5.15 5.31 -12.29
C ALA A 64 5.20 3.85 -12.73
N ALA A 65 4.12 3.09 -12.53
CA ALA A 65 4.09 1.65 -12.73
C ALA A 65 3.60 1.23 -14.14
N LYS A 66 2.77 2.05 -14.79
CA LYS A 66 2.16 1.74 -16.09
C LYS A 66 3.14 1.38 -17.21
N PRO A 67 4.31 2.02 -17.34
CA PRO A 67 5.30 1.64 -18.36
C PRO A 67 5.80 0.20 -18.22
N PHE A 68 5.77 -0.36 -17.00
CA PHE A 68 6.30 -1.68 -16.69
C PHE A 68 5.21 -2.76 -16.61
N LEU A 69 4.04 -2.41 -16.08
CA LEU A 69 2.97 -3.37 -15.76
C LEU A 69 1.82 -3.39 -16.78
N LEU A 70 1.70 -2.34 -17.61
CA LEU A 70 0.67 -2.22 -18.65
C LEU A 70 -0.74 -2.52 -18.09
N ALA A 71 -1.40 -3.56 -18.58
CA ALA A 71 -2.74 -3.97 -18.14
C ALA A 71 -2.83 -4.41 -16.67
N ARG A 72 -1.69 -4.72 -16.02
CA ARG A 72 -1.63 -5.18 -14.62
C ARG A 72 -1.54 -4.02 -13.62
N THR A 73 -1.41 -2.79 -14.10
CA THR A 73 -1.18 -1.59 -13.28
C THR A 73 -2.31 -1.33 -12.29
N ASP A 74 -3.57 -1.45 -12.71
CA ASP A 74 -4.71 -1.17 -11.82
C ASP A 74 -4.73 -2.13 -10.61
N ARG A 75 -4.54 -3.43 -10.87
CA ARG A 75 -4.41 -4.44 -9.81
C ARG A 75 -3.27 -4.12 -8.86
N PHE A 76 -2.11 -3.76 -9.39
CA PHE A 76 -0.95 -3.38 -8.59
C PHE A 76 -1.22 -2.17 -7.69
N VAL A 77 -1.82 -1.11 -8.23
CA VAL A 77 -2.15 0.10 -7.47
C VAL A 77 -3.13 -0.22 -6.33
N ASN A 78 -4.15 -1.03 -6.60
CA ASN A 78 -5.13 -1.43 -5.58
C ASN A 78 -4.49 -2.27 -4.47
N GLU A 79 -3.66 -3.26 -4.80
CA GLU A 79 -2.97 -4.10 -3.82
C GLU A 79 -1.93 -3.31 -3.01
N LEU A 80 -1.19 -2.39 -3.65
CA LEU A 80 -0.25 -1.53 -2.95
C LEU A 80 -0.97 -0.61 -1.96
N GLU A 81 -2.10 -0.03 -2.36
CA GLU A 81 -2.92 0.80 -1.50
C GLU A 81 -3.43 -0.02 -0.30
N LEU A 82 -3.97 -1.22 -0.52
CA LEU A 82 -4.41 -2.11 0.55
C LEU A 82 -3.28 -2.50 1.49
N PHE A 83 -2.11 -2.82 0.94
CA PHE A 83 -0.93 -3.21 1.71
C PHE A 83 -0.47 -2.07 2.62
N LEU A 84 -0.24 -0.88 2.05
CA LEU A 84 0.14 0.32 2.81
C LEU A 84 -0.93 0.66 3.85
N ALA A 85 -2.20 0.50 3.49
CA ALA A 85 -3.31 0.83 4.37
C ALA A 85 -3.46 -0.15 5.54
N SER A 86 -2.99 -1.38 5.40
CA SER A 86 -3.04 -2.37 6.47
C SER A 86 -2.06 -2.09 7.62
N GLY A 87 -0.95 -1.39 7.35
CA GLY A 87 0.15 -1.22 8.30
C GLY A 87 0.85 -2.53 8.70
N LEU A 88 0.56 -3.64 8.00
CA LEU A 88 1.10 -4.96 8.28
C LEU A 88 2.46 -5.14 7.63
N ASN A 89 3.30 -5.97 8.25
CA ASN A 89 4.44 -6.53 7.53
C ASN A 89 3.95 -7.54 6.47
N ILE A 90 4.85 -7.93 5.57
CA ILE A 90 4.52 -8.78 4.43
C ILE A 90 3.95 -10.14 4.85
N GLU A 91 4.47 -10.75 5.91
CA GLU A 91 4.02 -12.04 6.41
C GLU A 91 2.60 -11.97 7.01
N ALA A 92 2.30 -10.90 7.76
CA ALA A 92 0.98 -10.69 8.35
C ALA A 92 -0.06 -10.28 7.30
N TYR A 93 0.34 -9.50 6.29
CA TYR A 93 -0.52 -9.18 5.16
C TYR A 93 -0.92 -10.45 4.40
N ASP A 94 0.04 -11.31 4.09
CA ASP A 94 -0.21 -12.58 3.38
C ASP A 94 -1.15 -13.48 4.17
N ALA A 95 -0.96 -13.61 5.49
CA ALA A 95 -1.82 -14.44 6.34
C ALA A 95 -3.29 -13.99 6.27
N VAL A 96 -3.53 -12.67 6.33
CA VAL A 96 -4.88 -12.10 6.20
C VAL A 96 -5.43 -12.28 4.78
N TYR A 97 -4.59 -12.10 3.76
CA TYR A 97 -4.97 -12.30 2.36
C TYR A 97 -5.41 -13.73 2.08
N ILE A 98 -4.64 -14.72 2.55
CA ILE A 98 -4.93 -16.16 2.44
C ILE A 98 -6.19 -16.53 3.24
N GLN A 99 -6.36 -15.97 4.44
CA GLN A 99 -7.56 -16.17 5.25
C GLN A 99 -8.82 -15.66 4.54
N ARG A 100 -8.75 -14.47 3.91
CA ARG A 100 -9.87 -13.89 3.16
C ARG A 100 -10.19 -14.65 1.87
N LEU A 101 -9.19 -15.28 1.25
CA LEU A 101 -9.37 -16.15 0.08
C LEU A 101 -10.03 -17.49 0.42
N GLY A 102 -10.34 -17.77 1.70
CA GLY A 102 -10.98 -19.02 2.12
C GLY A 102 -10.07 -20.25 2.02
N TRP A 103 -8.75 -20.05 1.88
CA TRP A 103 -7.77 -21.13 1.74
C TRP A 103 -7.41 -21.78 3.10
N ASN A 104 -7.97 -21.28 4.19
CA ASN A 104 -7.83 -21.90 5.51
C ASN A 104 -8.63 -23.20 5.54
N THR A 105 -7.95 -24.30 5.26
CA THR A 105 -8.47 -25.67 5.35
C THR A 105 -8.75 -26.02 6.82
N SER A 106 -9.99 -25.80 7.27
CA SER A 106 -10.83 -26.73 8.07
C SER A 106 -12.02 -25.96 8.64
N GLY A 107 -13.20 -26.57 8.57
CA GLY A 107 -14.50 -25.89 8.60
C GLY A 107 -14.77 -24.98 9.79
N SER A 108 -15.21 -23.75 9.49
CA SER A 108 -16.37 -23.13 10.14
C SER A 108 -16.79 -21.90 9.34
N ILE A 109 -17.93 -21.99 8.66
CA ILE A 109 -18.59 -20.85 8.02
C ILE A 109 -19.17 -20.00 9.15
N THR A 110 -18.63 -18.79 9.36
CA THR A 110 -19.42 -17.70 9.94
C THR A 110 -19.22 -16.45 9.09
N THR A 111 -20.26 -16.19 8.30
CA THR A 111 -20.47 -14.98 7.54
C THR A 111 -20.55 -13.78 8.48
N ASN A 112 -19.74 -12.75 8.25
CA ASN A 112 -20.07 -11.38 8.64
C ASN A 112 -19.46 -10.40 7.61
N PRO A 113 -20.25 -9.51 7.00
CA PRO A 113 -19.73 -8.49 6.10
C PRO A 113 -19.28 -7.31 6.95
N VAL A 114 -17.98 -7.01 6.96
CA VAL A 114 -17.47 -5.85 7.73
C VAL A 114 -16.79 -4.87 6.78
N HIS A 115 -17.43 -3.68 6.74
CA HIS A 115 -17.05 -2.38 6.22
C HIS A 115 -15.60 -2.21 5.71
N GLN A 116 -15.49 -1.66 4.50
CA GLN A 116 -14.30 -0.98 3.99
C GLN A 116 -13.97 0.23 4.87
N ILE A 117 -13.18 0.01 5.91
CA ILE A 117 -12.45 1.07 6.61
C ILE A 117 -11.12 1.20 5.88
N VAL A 118 -10.82 2.40 5.36
CA VAL A 118 -9.61 2.74 4.60
C VAL A 118 -8.49 3.09 5.60
N PRO A 119 -7.52 2.20 5.90
CA PRO A 119 -6.68 2.38 7.10
C PRO A 119 -5.28 3.01 6.89
N PHE A 120 -4.97 3.64 5.75
CA PHE A 120 -3.61 4.17 5.48
C PHE A 120 -3.19 5.41 6.27
N LEU A 121 -4.04 5.94 7.13
CA LEU A 121 -3.72 7.14 7.91
C LEU A 121 -3.53 6.91 9.41
N HIS A 122 -3.64 5.67 9.90
CA HIS A 122 -3.36 5.36 11.31
C HIS A 122 -1.89 4.99 11.60
N ILE A 123 -1.04 4.90 10.57
CA ILE A 123 0.38 4.56 10.73
C ILE A 123 1.18 5.64 11.48
N PHE A 124 0.67 6.88 11.56
CA PHE A 124 1.37 8.00 12.19
C PHE A 124 0.78 8.48 13.51
N ASP A 125 -0.20 7.76 14.10
CA ASP A 125 -0.77 8.12 15.41
C ASP A 125 -0.12 7.38 16.59
N VAL A 126 0.97 6.64 16.35
CA VAL A 126 1.80 6.08 17.43
C VAL A 126 2.91 7.06 17.74
N GLY A 127 2.67 7.91 18.75
CA GLY A 127 3.73 8.67 19.39
C GLY A 127 3.30 9.99 20.05
N SER A 128 2.25 10.00 20.85
CA SER A 128 2.09 11.07 21.85
C SER A 128 1.35 10.56 23.08
N ASP A 129 1.99 9.68 23.85
CA ASP A 129 1.78 9.62 25.30
C ASP A 129 3.13 9.83 25.99
N GLN A 130 3.14 10.96 26.73
CA GLN A 130 3.89 11.35 27.93
C GLN A 130 5.13 10.57 28.37
N ASP A 131 6.21 11.34 28.57
CA ASP A 131 7.04 11.43 29.79
C ASP A 131 7.91 12.71 29.56
N GLU A 132 7.82 13.82 30.29
CA GLU A 132 7.94 14.04 31.75
C GLU A 132 7.24 15.37 32.15
#